data_AF-A0A673WRY0-F1
#
_entry.id   AF-A0A673WRY0-F1
#
_cell.length_a   1.000
_cell.length_b   1.000
_cell.length_c   1.000
_cell.angle_alpha   90.00
_cell.angle_beta   90.00
_cell.angle_gamma   90.00
#
_symmetry.space_group_name_H-M   'P 1'
#
loop_
_entity.id
_entity.type
_entity.pdbx_description
1 polymer ?
#
loop_
_entity_poly.entity_id
_entity_poly.type
_entity_poly.pdbx_seq_one_letter_code
_entity_poly.pdbx_strand_id
1 'polypeptide(L)'
;MLYTHKINSLNSGDVYLVNAHCDVKEKDQEKKESYQATWLDLVMETRPEQQTTLFENDSSRKETYKQKQVAHFLVQRNPSQRIKMGTRGGMLKEYQLPYKNALRVPIFTPSKAASPKDLYRSPSPSEYKSIMEFETIAKGVCSDKQEIFEITKDLPKVSQPIRVNFRASSLISPTREFSHSFRG
;
A
#
# COMPACT_ATOMS: atom_id res chain seq x y z
N MET A 1 -18.94 -2.96 -30.87
CA MET A 1 -17.67 -2.73 -30.14
C MET A 1 -16.56 -3.45 -30.89
N LEU A 2 -15.49 -2.75 -31.25
CA LEU A 2 -14.32 -3.32 -31.91
C LEU A 2 -13.13 -3.29 -30.94
N TYR A 3 -12.48 -4.44 -30.77
CA TYR A 3 -11.27 -4.59 -29.97
C TYR A 3 -10.11 -4.94 -30.89
N THR A 4 -9.05 -4.14 -30.86
CA THR A 4 -7.82 -4.42 -31.61
C THR A 4 -6.61 -4.40 -30.69
N HIS A 5 -5.69 -5.33 -30.94
CA HIS A 5 -4.41 -5.41 -30.24
C HIS A 5 -3.28 -5.07 -31.20
N LYS A 6 -2.40 -4.14 -30.80
CA LYS A 6 -1.20 -3.78 -31.55
C LYS A 6 0.04 -4.08 -30.72
N ILE A 7 0.88 -4.99 -31.22
CA ILE A 7 2.12 -5.40 -30.55
C ILE A 7 3.30 -4.73 -31.26
N ASN A 8 4.11 -4.01 -30.49
CA ASN A 8 5.39 -3.46 -30.94
C ASN A 8 6.50 -4.15 -30.15
N SER A 9 7.53 -4.66 -30.83
CA SER A 9 8.70 -5.27 -30.20
C SER A 9 9.97 -4.55 -30.63
N LEU A 10 10.83 -4.22 -29.67
CA LEU A 10 12.19 -3.73 -29.90
C LEU A 10 13.18 -4.76 -29.36
N ASN A 11 14.10 -5.18 -30.23
CA ASN A 11 15.13 -6.17 -29.91
C ASN A 11 16.50 -5.52 -30.12
N SER A 12 17.32 -5.43 -29.07
CA SER A 12 18.72 -5.05 -29.18
C SER A 12 19.58 -5.99 -28.33
N GLY A 13 20.27 -6.94 -28.98
CA GLY A 13 21.04 -7.98 -28.28
C GLY A 13 20.15 -8.83 -27.35
N ASP A 14 20.57 -8.98 -26.09
CA ASP A 14 19.90 -9.79 -25.06
C ASP A 14 18.70 -9.09 -24.38
N VAL A 15 18.35 -7.88 -24.81
CA VAL A 15 17.25 -7.08 -24.26
C VAL A 15 16.07 -7.09 -25.22
N TYR A 16 14.95 -7.64 -24.75
CA TYR A 16 13.66 -7.60 -25.43
C TYR A 16 12.70 -6.69 -24.66
N LEU A 17 12.15 -5.70 -25.36
CA LEU A 17 11.05 -4.89 -24.89
C LEU A 17 9.84 -5.10 -25.81
N VAL A 18 8.74 -5.58 -25.24
CA VAL A 18 7.49 -5.81 -25.95
C VAL A 18 6.40 -4.94 -25.34
N ASN A 19 5.77 -4.11 -26.16
CA ASN A 19 4.67 -3.25 -25.78
C ASN A 19 3.42 -3.64 -26.57
N ALA A 20 2.37 -4.08 -25.87
CA ALA A 20 1.07 -4.37 -26.47
C ALA A 20 0.06 -3.30 -26.08
N HIS A 21 -0.57 -2.71 -27.09
CA HIS A 21 -1.61 -1.70 -26.95
C HIS A 21 -2.99 -2.33 -27.19
N CYS A 22 -3.99 -1.78 -26.51
CA CYS A 22 -5.39 -2.12 -26.68
C CYS A 22 -6.15 -0.89 -27.16
N ASP A 23 -7.02 -1.09 -28.15
CA ASP A 23 -7.92 -0.08 -28.66
C ASP A 23 -9.38 -0.51 -28.49
N VAL A 24 -10.22 0.45 -28.13
CA VAL A 24 -11.68 0.31 -28.06
C VAL A 24 -12.30 1.39 -28.94
N LYS A 25 -13.25 0.99 -29.79
CA LYS A 25 -14.08 1.89 -30.59
C LYS A 25 -15.55 1.52 -30.43
N GLU A 26 -16.34 2.49 -30.04
CA GLU A 26 -17.79 2.40 -29.82
C GLU A 26 -18.50 3.53 -30.55
N LYS A 27 -19.70 3.22 -31.06
CA LYS A 27 -20.56 4.19 -31.75
C LYS A 27 -22.00 3.90 -31.39
N ASP A 28 -22.67 4.87 -30.81
CA ASP A 28 -24.10 4.88 -30.57
C ASP A 28 -24.77 5.65 -31.71
N GLN A 29 -25.49 4.92 -32.57
CA GLN A 29 -26.17 5.54 -33.70
C GLN A 29 -27.42 6.32 -33.29
N GLU A 30 -28.07 5.94 -32.18
CA GLU A 30 -29.31 6.54 -31.71
C GLU A 30 -29.02 7.89 -31.05
N LYS A 31 -28.01 7.94 -30.17
CA LYS A 31 -27.56 9.18 -29.51
C LYS A 31 -26.59 10.01 -30.35
N LYS A 32 -26.14 9.48 -31.50
CA LYS A 32 -25.08 10.07 -32.33
C LYS A 32 -23.78 10.31 -31.54
N GLU A 33 -23.49 9.43 -30.59
CA GLU A 33 -22.31 9.49 -29.75
C GLU A 33 -21.24 8.50 -30.25
N SER A 34 -19.98 8.82 -30.02
CA SER A 34 -18.87 7.91 -30.29
C SER A 34 -17.85 7.98 -29.16
N TYR A 35 -17.22 6.84 -28.89
CA TYR A 35 -16.17 6.72 -27.90
C TYR A 35 -15.00 5.94 -28.49
N GLN A 36 -13.78 6.45 -28.25
CA GLN A 36 -12.56 5.77 -28.63
C GLN A 36 -11.53 5.91 -27.51
N ALA A 37 -10.86 4.81 -27.21
CA ALA A 37 -9.74 4.80 -26.27
C ALA A 37 -8.63 3.87 -26.77
N THR A 38 -7.39 4.29 -26.55
CA THR A 38 -6.18 3.51 -26.84
C THR A 38 -5.27 3.60 -25.62
N TRP A 39 -4.77 2.48 -25.14
CA TRP A 39 -3.82 2.46 -24.01
C TRP A 39 -2.77 1.36 -24.16
N LEU A 40 -1.64 1.54 -23.48
CA LEU A 40 -0.62 0.52 -23.31
C LEU A 40 -1.10 -0.47 -22.24
N ASP A 41 -1.50 -1.66 -22.66
CA ASP A 41 -2.04 -2.72 -21.78
C ASP A 41 -0.90 -3.54 -21.19
N LEU A 42 -0.08 -4.17 -22.03
CA LEU A 42 0.97 -5.09 -21.58
C LEU A 42 2.36 -4.57 -21.94
N VAL A 43 3.25 -4.56 -20.96
CA VAL A 43 4.69 -4.36 -21.14
C VAL A 43 5.41 -5.62 -20.69
N MET A 44 6.21 -6.21 -21.56
CA MET A 44 7.18 -7.25 -21.22
C MET A 44 8.59 -6.71 -21.42
N GLU A 45 9.41 -6.81 -20.39
CA GLU A 45 10.81 -6.41 -20.45
C GLU A 45 11.71 -7.57 -20.05
N THR A 46 12.84 -7.71 -20.73
CA THR A 46 13.89 -8.64 -20.37
C THR A 46 14.99 -7.92 -19.61
N ARG A 47 15.33 -8.40 -18.42
CA ARG A 47 16.43 -7.86 -17.61
C ARG A 47 17.57 -8.89 -17.60
N PRO A 48 18.61 -8.72 -18.43
CA PRO A 48 19.70 -9.71 -18.53
C PRO A 48 20.66 -9.74 -17.33
N GLU A 49 20.70 -8.68 -16.50
CA GLU A 49 21.80 -8.48 -15.54
C GLU A 49 21.38 -8.34 -14.06
N GLN A 50 20.09 -8.39 -13.73
CA GLN A 50 19.65 -8.28 -12.33
C GLN A 50 19.63 -9.65 -11.64
N GLN A 51 20.72 -9.99 -10.96
CA GLN A 51 20.77 -10.97 -9.86
C GLN A 51 20.28 -12.40 -10.17
N THR A 52 20.17 -12.80 -11.44
CA THR A 52 19.75 -14.14 -11.88
C THR A 52 20.93 -15.05 -12.24
N THR A 53 22.16 -14.69 -11.81
CA THR A 53 23.33 -15.55 -11.95
C THR A 53 23.56 -16.28 -10.64
N LEU A 54 23.46 -17.62 -10.68
CA LEU A 54 23.92 -18.51 -9.62
C LEU A 54 25.40 -18.82 -9.84
N PHE A 55 26.20 -18.66 -8.81
CA PHE A 55 27.62 -19.04 -8.82
C PHE A 55 27.94 -19.81 -7.54
N GLU A 56 28.46 -21.02 -7.72
CA GLU A 56 28.86 -21.91 -6.65
C GLU A 56 30.34 -22.28 -6.85
N ASN A 57 31.09 -22.33 -5.76
CA ASN A 57 32.50 -22.65 -5.78
C ASN A 57 32.80 -23.61 -4.62
N ASP A 58 33.24 -24.81 -4.96
CA ASP A 58 33.72 -25.80 -4.01
C ASP A 58 35.25 -25.88 -4.09
N SER A 59 35.91 -25.15 -3.20
CA SER A 59 37.37 -25.10 -3.13
C SER A 59 38.00 -26.42 -2.67
N SER A 60 37.26 -27.25 -1.93
CA SER A 60 37.75 -28.55 -1.44
C SER A 60 37.84 -29.57 -2.58
N ARG A 61 36.84 -29.59 -3.46
CA ARG A 61 36.80 -30.44 -4.66
C ARG A 61 37.40 -29.77 -5.90
N LYS A 62 37.77 -28.48 -5.82
CA LYS A 62 38.23 -27.64 -6.93
C LYS A 62 37.21 -27.57 -8.08
N GLU A 63 35.93 -27.52 -7.73
CA GLU A 63 34.81 -27.47 -8.66
C GLU A 63 34.18 -26.07 -8.65
N THR A 64 33.77 -25.58 -9.82
CA THR A 64 33.02 -24.32 -9.93
C THR A 64 31.82 -24.52 -10.83
N TYR A 65 30.70 -23.94 -10.44
CA TYR A 65 29.46 -23.96 -11.20
C TYR A 65 28.94 -22.55 -11.39
N LYS A 66 28.54 -22.22 -12.62
CA LYS A 66 27.98 -20.92 -12.98
C LYS A 66 26.77 -21.10 -13.88
N GLN A 67 25.63 -20.60 -13.43
CA GLN A 67 24.40 -20.61 -14.19
C GLN A 67 23.87 -19.18 -14.32
N LYS A 68 23.56 -18.75 -15.55
CA LYS A 68 22.91 -17.47 -15.83
C LYS A 68 21.49 -17.73 -16.29
N GLN A 69 20.51 -17.03 -15.71
CA GLN A 69 19.12 -17.11 -16.13
C GLN A 69 18.63 -15.74 -16.61
N VAL A 70 17.80 -15.74 -17.64
CA VAL A 70 17.14 -14.53 -18.14
C VAL A 70 15.75 -14.44 -17.53
N ALA A 71 15.45 -13.33 -16.87
CA ALA A 71 14.12 -13.05 -16.34
C ALA A 71 13.36 -12.07 -17.24
N HIS A 72 12.11 -12.42 -17.55
CA HIS A 72 11.18 -11.53 -18.25
C HIS A 72 10.14 -11.03 -17.25
N PHE A 73 10.06 -9.72 -17.10
CA PHE A 73 9.09 -9.05 -16.25
C PHE A 73 7.89 -8.62 -17.07
N LEU A 74 6.70 -8.82 -16.50
CA LEU A 74 5.42 -8.48 -17.10
C LEU A 74 4.73 -7.43 -16.24
N VAL A 75 4.19 -6.41 -16.90
CA VAL A 75 3.29 -5.44 -16.29
C VAL A 75 2.09 -5.24 -17.21
N GLN A 76 0.92 -5.60 -16.71
CA GLN A 76 -0.37 -5.40 -17.37
C GLN A 76 -1.15 -4.29 -16.65
N ARG A 77 -1.76 -3.37 -17.41
CA ARG A 77 -2.51 -2.21 -16.91
C ARG A 77 -3.82 -2.08 -17.66
N ASN A 78 -4.90 -1.76 -16.95
CA ASN A 78 -6.19 -1.53 -17.57
C ASN A 78 -6.87 -0.21 -17.13
N PRO A 79 -7.83 0.29 -17.91
CA PRO A 79 -8.60 1.50 -17.55
C PRO A 79 -9.44 1.34 -16.28
N SER A 80 -9.73 0.10 -15.84
CA SER A 80 -10.45 -0.18 -14.59
C SER A 80 -9.58 -0.07 -13.33
N GLN A 81 -8.43 0.61 -13.45
CA GLN A 81 -7.52 0.91 -12.34
C GLN A 81 -6.92 -0.34 -11.69
N ARG A 82 -6.75 -1.43 -12.46
CA ARG A 82 -6.05 -2.63 -11.99
C ARG A 82 -4.72 -2.79 -12.71
N ILE A 83 -3.72 -3.18 -11.95
CA ILE A 83 -2.39 -3.53 -12.47
C ILE A 83 -2.08 -4.97 -12.06
N LYS A 84 -1.60 -5.78 -13.00
CA LYS A 84 -1.02 -7.10 -12.72
C LYS A 84 0.47 -7.06 -13.06
N MET A 85 1.33 -7.55 -12.17
CA MET A 85 2.77 -7.58 -12.44
C MET A 85 3.45 -8.81 -11.84
N GLY A 86 4.52 -9.27 -12.47
CA GLY A 86 5.30 -10.43 -12.04
C GLY A 86 6.31 -10.87 -13.10
N THR A 87 6.84 -12.09 -12.95
CA THR A 87 7.75 -12.69 -13.93
C THR A 87 6.99 -13.62 -14.88
N ARG A 88 7.45 -13.73 -16.13
CA ARG A 88 6.90 -14.66 -17.12
C ARG A 88 7.08 -16.11 -16.64
N GLY A 89 5.99 -16.86 -16.56
CA GLY A 89 5.97 -18.22 -15.99
C GLY A 89 5.84 -18.28 -14.47
N GLY A 90 5.86 -17.13 -13.78
CA GLY A 90 5.58 -17.02 -12.35
C GLY A 90 4.14 -16.55 -12.07
N MET A 91 3.83 -16.37 -10.78
CA MET A 91 2.56 -15.81 -10.35
C MET A 91 2.53 -14.29 -10.62
N LEU A 92 1.47 -13.81 -11.29
CA LEU A 92 1.20 -12.39 -11.43
C LEU A 92 0.43 -11.88 -10.21
N LYS A 93 0.97 -10.87 -9.55
CA LYS A 93 0.29 -10.21 -8.42
C LYS A 93 -0.55 -9.05 -8.94
N GLU A 94 -1.79 -9.00 -8.49
CA GLU A 94 -2.76 -7.98 -8.87
C GLU A 94 -2.90 -6.89 -7.80
N TYR A 95 -3.05 -5.65 -8.27
CA TYR A 95 -3.13 -4.46 -7.46
C TYR A 95 -4.28 -3.58 -7.94
N GLN A 96 -5.09 -3.09 -7.01
CA GLN A 96 -6.10 -2.07 -7.27
C GLN A 96 -5.49 -0.68 -7.03
N LEU A 97 -5.70 0.23 -7.97
CA LEU A 97 -5.32 1.64 -7.88
C LEU A 97 -6.51 2.51 -7.43
N PRO A 98 -6.24 3.68 -6.81
CA PRO A 98 -4.94 4.08 -6.27
C PRO A 98 -4.52 3.14 -5.15
N TYR A 99 -3.23 2.80 -5.10
CA TYR A 99 -2.74 1.81 -4.15
C TYR A 99 -2.87 2.35 -2.72
N LYS A 100 -3.83 1.81 -1.97
CA LYS A 100 -4.01 2.14 -0.56
C LYS A 100 -2.95 1.38 0.24
N ASN A 101 -1.90 2.07 0.64
CA ASN A 101 -0.97 1.57 1.64
C ASN A 101 -1.77 1.30 2.92
N ALA A 102 -2.09 0.04 3.20
CA ALA A 102 -2.64 -0.36 4.48
C ALA A 102 -1.52 -0.32 5.53
N LEU A 103 -1.03 0.89 5.86
CA LEU A 103 -0.21 1.06 7.05
C LEU A 103 -1.11 0.72 8.25
N ARG A 104 -0.84 -0.42 8.89
CA ARG A 104 -1.52 -0.85 10.13
C ARG A 104 -0.98 -0.10 11.35
N VAL A 105 -0.81 1.21 11.25
CA VAL A 105 -0.30 1.99 12.37
C VAL A 105 -1.03 3.33 12.42
N PRO A 106 -1.73 3.65 13.51
CA PRO A 106 -2.08 5.03 13.77
C PRO A 106 -0.77 5.80 13.92
N ILE A 107 -0.44 6.64 12.93
CA ILE A 107 0.76 7.51 12.94
C ILE A 107 0.75 8.42 14.18
N PHE A 108 -0.43 8.62 14.79
CA PHE A 108 -0.59 9.29 16.06
C PHE A 108 -1.65 8.57 16.90
N THR A 109 -1.22 7.74 17.84
CA THR A 109 -1.98 7.56 19.08
C THR A 109 -1.48 8.64 20.03
N PRO A 110 -2.23 9.73 20.31
CA PRO A 110 -1.84 10.65 21.36
C PRO A 110 -1.82 9.85 22.66
N SER A 111 -0.62 9.51 23.12
CA SER A 111 -0.41 8.94 24.43
C SER A 111 -0.83 10.00 25.44
N LYS A 112 -2.09 9.90 25.90
CA LYS A 112 -2.62 10.61 27.06
C LYS A 112 -2.45 12.14 26.97
N ALA A 113 -3.07 12.76 25.97
CA ALA A 113 -3.40 14.18 26.10
C ALA A 113 -4.46 14.30 27.22
N ALA A 114 -4.14 15.10 28.24
CA ALA A 114 -4.93 15.41 29.43
C ALA A 114 -5.06 14.30 30.50
N SER A 115 -4.06 14.24 31.37
CA SER A 115 -4.35 13.96 32.79
C SER A 115 -5.14 15.17 33.34
N PRO A 116 -6.26 14.96 34.06
CA PRO A 116 -7.01 16.06 34.69
C PRO A 116 -6.23 16.87 35.73
N LYS A 117 -4.97 16.51 36.02
CA LYS A 117 -4.12 17.16 37.02
C LYS A 117 -3.29 18.35 36.48
N ASP A 118 -3.30 18.62 35.18
CA ASP A 118 -2.55 19.75 34.60
C ASP A 118 -3.38 21.06 34.54
N LEU A 119 -4.31 21.23 35.49
CA LEU A 119 -5.12 22.45 35.66
C LEU A 119 -4.36 23.62 36.33
N TYR A 120 -3.09 23.46 36.67
CA TYR A 120 -2.25 24.57 37.15
C TYR A 120 -1.24 24.98 36.08
N ARG A 121 -1.75 25.52 34.97
CA ARG A 121 -0.92 26.34 34.10
C ARG A 121 -0.67 27.66 34.84
N SER A 122 0.57 27.95 35.20
CA SER A 122 0.92 29.28 35.69
C SER A 122 0.51 30.32 34.65
N PRO A 123 0.03 31.51 35.04
CA PRO A 123 -0.29 32.57 34.09
C PRO A 123 0.93 32.79 33.19
N SER A 124 0.70 32.88 31.87
CA SER A 124 1.77 33.24 30.94
C SER A 124 2.34 34.60 31.35
N PRO A 125 3.68 34.78 31.33
CA PRO A 125 4.29 36.09 31.56
C PRO A 125 3.63 37.17 30.69
N SER A 126 3.42 38.35 31.28
CA SER A 126 2.66 39.47 30.70
C SER A 126 3.21 40.02 29.38
N GLU A 127 4.38 39.56 28.95
CA GLU A 127 5.10 40.01 27.76
C GLU A 127 4.49 39.51 26.43
N TYR A 128 3.49 38.62 26.48
CA TYR A 128 2.86 38.05 25.28
C TYR A 128 1.43 38.55 25.00
N LYS A 129 0.90 39.51 25.77
CA LYS A 129 -0.46 40.03 25.54
C LYS A 129 -0.62 40.75 24.19
N SER A 130 0.42 41.41 23.71
CA SER A 130 0.42 42.11 22.41
C SER A 130 0.36 41.16 21.21
N ILE A 131 0.88 39.94 21.36
CA ILE A 131 0.86 38.92 20.30
C ILE A 131 -0.53 38.30 20.18
N MET A 132 -1.26 38.16 21.30
CA MET A 132 -2.62 37.64 21.31
C MET A 132 -3.66 38.62 20.74
N GLU A 133 -3.43 39.93 20.86
CA GLU A 133 -4.33 40.98 20.34
C GLU A 133 -4.40 40.99 18.80
N PHE A 134 -3.29 40.68 18.12
CA PHE A 134 -3.25 40.58 16.66
C PHE A 134 -4.01 39.36 16.12
N GLU A 135 -4.08 38.25 16.86
CA GLU A 135 -4.83 37.05 16.44
C GLU A 135 -6.35 37.18 16.64
N THR A 136 -6.81 38.09 17.49
CA THR A 136 -8.25 38.34 17.69
C THR A 136 -8.92 39.09 16.55
N ILE A 137 -8.18 39.82 15.71
CA ILE A 137 -8.75 40.65 14.64
C ILE A 137 -9.02 39.83 13.36
N ALA A 138 -8.45 38.64 13.21
CA ALA A 138 -8.60 37.79 12.03
C ALA A 138 -9.51 36.56 12.22
N LYS A 139 -10.42 36.58 13.20
CA LYS A 139 -11.49 35.57 13.28
C LYS A 139 -12.72 36.09 12.54
N GLY A 140 -12.91 35.61 11.31
CA GLY A 140 -14.17 35.73 10.61
C GLY A 140 -15.31 35.26 11.52
N VAL A 141 -16.10 36.21 12.00
CA VAL A 141 -17.28 35.96 12.83
C VAL A 141 -18.35 35.39 11.91
N CYS A 142 -18.60 34.08 12.01
CA CYS A 142 -19.81 33.47 11.50
C CYS A 142 -20.84 33.54 12.62
N SER A 143 -21.86 34.37 12.45
CA SER A 143 -22.89 34.64 13.46
C SER A 143 -23.81 33.45 13.76
N ASP A 144 -23.61 32.31 13.09
CA ASP A 144 -24.53 31.17 13.07
C ASP A 144 -23.97 29.93 13.78
N LYS A 145 -23.12 30.12 14.79
CA LYS A 145 -22.61 29.01 15.62
C LYS A 145 -23.65 28.60 16.65
N GLN A 146 -24.37 27.51 16.38
CA GLN A 146 -25.14 26.79 17.40
C GLN A 146 -24.23 26.08 18.42
N GLU A 147 -24.72 25.97 19.65
CA GLU A 147 -24.02 25.32 20.76
C GLU A 147 -23.84 23.82 20.47
N ILE A 148 -22.65 23.28 20.76
CA ILE A 148 -22.25 21.90 20.43
C ILE A 148 -23.23 20.85 21.00
N PHE A 149 -23.94 21.20 22.06
CA PHE A 149 -24.97 20.37 22.69
C PHE A 149 -26.21 20.18 21.80
N GLU A 150 -26.62 21.18 21.00
CA GLU A 150 -27.74 21.03 20.06
C GLU A 150 -27.39 20.06 18.91
N ILE A 151 -26.14 20.12 18.44
CA ILE A 151 -25.64 19.30 17.32
C ILE A 151 -25.54 17.81 17.70
N THR A 152 -25.29 17.51 18.98
CA THR A 152 -25.04 16.13 19.44
C THR A 152 -26.28 15.40 19.93
N LYS A 153 -27.43 16.09 20.04
CA LYS A 153 -28.69 15.54 20.55
C LYS A 153 -29.29 14.44 19.67
N ASP A 154 -29.08 14.52 18.36
CA ASP A 154 -29.69 13.63 17.37
C ASP A 154 -28.78 12.47 16.94
N LEU A 155 -27.58 12.34 17.50
CA LEU A 155 -26.71 11.22 17.19
C LEU A 155 -27.19 9.94 17.90
N PRO A 156 -27.32 8.81 17.17
CA PRO A 156 -27.65 7.52 17.79
C PRO A 156 -26.54 7.13 18.79
N LYS A 157 -26.94 6.60 19.95
CA LYS A 157 -25.99 6.16 21.00
C LYS A 157 -25.03 5.12 20.43
N VAL A 158 -23.79 5.52 20.21
CA VAL A 158 -22.72 4.64 19.73
C VAL A 158 -22.43 3.61 20.82
N SER A 159 -22.74 2.34 20.56
CA SER A 159 -22.35 1.24 21.44
C SER A 159 -20.83 1.10 21.41
N GLN A 160 -20.22 1.04 22.59
CA GLN A 160 -18.77 0.86 22.66
C GLN A 160 -18.42 -0.54 22.14
N PRO A 161 -17.36 -0.68 21.32
CA PRO A 161 -16.97 -1.97 20.80
C PRO A 161 -16.59 -2.93 21.94
N ILE A 162 -17.13 -4.14 21.87
CA ILE A 162 -16.86 -5.23 22.81
C ILE A 162 -15.36 -5.51 22.80
N ARG A 163 -14.70 -5.32 23.95
CA ARG A 163 -13.31 -5.75 24.14
C ARG A 163 -13.26 -7.26 24.24
N VAL A 164 -12.81 -7.92 23.18
CA VAL A 164 -12.41 -9.33 23.22
C VAL A 164 -11.04 -9.45 23.87
N ASN A 165 -10.98 -10.14 25.02
CA ASN A 165 -9.71 -10.45 25.70
C ASN A 165 -9.01 -11.58 24.95
N PHE A 166 -8.00 -11.23 24.16
CA PHE A 166 -7.18 -12.20 23.42
C PHE A 166 -6.19 -12.87 24.39
N ARG A 167 -6.44 -14.12 24.80
CA ARG A 167 -5.49 -14.93 25.58
C ARG A 167 -4.71 -15.83 24.62
N ALA A 168 -3.45 -15.50 24.36
CA ALA A 168 -2.54 -16.29 23.51
C ALA A 168 -1.95 -17.52 24.25
N SER A 169 -2.75 -18.25 25.01
CA SER A 169 -2.29 -19.37 25.85
C SER A 169 -2.14 -20.71 25.10
N SER A 170 -2.34 -20.75 23.78
CA SER A 170 -2.22 -21.99 22.99
C SER A 170 -0.91 -22.13 22.21
N LEU A 171 0.08 -21.24 22.44
CA LEU A 171 1.38 -21.27 21.73
C LEU A 171 2.54 -21.88 22.54
N ILE A 172 2.26 -22.55 23.65
CA ILE A 172 3.29 -23.26 24.41
C ILE A 172 3.30 -24.72 23.94
N SER A 173 4.35 -25.11 23.21
CA SER A 173 4.66 -26.49 22.89
C SER A 173 4.90 -27.31 24.17
N PRO A 174 4.54 -28.60 24.22
CA PRO A 174 4.81 -29.43 25.38
C PRO A 174 6.32 -29.62 25.55
N THR A 175 6.79 -29.50 26.79
CA THR A 175 8.17 -29.69 27.22
C THR A 175 8.62 -31.12 26.91
N ARG A 176 9.68 -31.27 26.10
CA ARG A 176 10.33 -32.57 25.86
C ARG A 176 11.02 -33.01 27.15
N GLU A 177 10.50 -34.05 27.79
CA GLU A 177 11.20 -34.72 28.89
C GLU A 177 12.44 -35.45 28.35
N PHE A 178 13.62 -35.10 28.88
CA PHE A 178 14.85 -35.89 28.70
C PHE A 178 14.91 -36.92 29.83
N SER A 179 14.62 -38.19 29.53
CA SER A 179 14.94 -39.30 30.42
C SER A 179 16.42 -39.68 30.25
N HIS A 180 17.28 -39.10 31.09
CA HIS A 180 18.56 -39.73 31.41
C HIS A 180 18.33 -40.78 32.50
N SER A 181 18.54 -42.05 32.18
CA SER A 181 18.87 -43.06 33.20
C SER A 181 20.18 -43.73 32.82
N PHE A 182 21.24 -43.30 33.50
CA PHE A 182 22.48 -44.04 33.69
C PHE A 182 22.40 -44.62 35.11
N ARG A 183 22.47 -45.95 35.23
CA ARG A 183 23.19 -46.69 36.30
C ARG A 183 22.91 -48.19 36.20
N GLY A 184 23.96 -48.99 36.32
CA GLY A 184 23.92 -50.43 36.57
C GLY A 184 24.74 -51.20 35.57
#